data_AF-X0UAL9-F1
#
_entry.id   AF-X0UAL9-F1
#
_cell.length_a   1.000
_cell.length_b   1.000
_cell.length_c   1.000
_cell.angle_alpha   90.00
_cell.angle_beta   90.00
_cell.angle_gamma   90.00
#
_symmetry.space_group_name_H-M   'P 1'
#
loop_
_entity.id
_entity.type
_entity.pdbx_description
1 polymer ?
#
loop_
_entity_poly.entity_id
_entity_poly.type
_entity_poly.pdbx_seq_one_letter_code
_entity_poly.pdbx_strand_id
1 'polypeptide(L)'
;MLKRLVGIVLALSIVLIFLPKLEVWASPMVEEIQVKGNQYIDTEEILQVIKSKVDEPLSEQRIREDIQAIYDIGFFSYLSALKEKEK
;
A
#
# COMPACT_ATOMS: atom_id res chain seq x y z
N MET A 1 -17.14 -49.56 14.93
CA MET A 1 -17.62 -48.23 14.48
C MET A 1 -16.65 -47.10 14.86
N LEU A 2 -16.11 -47.08 16.09
CA LEU A 2 -15.23 -46.02 16.61
C LEU A 2 -13.94 -45.76 15.78
N LYS A 3 -13.26 -46.79 15.31
CA LYS A 3 -12.01 -46.66 14.52
C LYS A 3 -12.18 -45.89 13.20
N ARG A 4 -13.36 -46.00 12.56
CA ARG A 4 -13.68 -45.27 11.32
C ARG A 4 -13.91 -43.78 11.60
N LEU A 5 -14.52 -43.47 12.75
CA LEU A 5 -14.80 -42.10 13.18
C LEU A 5 -13.51 -41.36 13.56
N VAL A 6 -12.59 -42.04 14.24
CA VAL A 6 -11.24 -41.50 14.56
C VAL A 6 -10.44 -41.19 13.30
N GLY A 7 -10.49 -42.07 12.29
CA GLY A 7 -9.80 -41.83 11.01
C GLY A 7 -10.35 -40.62 10.25
N ILE A 8 -11.67 -40.41 10.28
CA ILE A 8 -12.32 -39.25 9.64
C ILE A 8 -11.94 -37.95 10.38
N VAL A 9 -11.94 -37.97 11.72
CA VAL A 9 -11.53 -36.81 12.51
C VAL A 9 -10.07 -36.44 12.23
N LEU A 10 -9.14 -37.40 12.22
CA LEU A 10 -7.74 -37.15 11.88
C LEU A 10 -7.55 -36.63 10.45
N ALA A 11 -8.29 -37.16 9.48
CA ALA A 11 -8.26 -36.67 8.10
C ALA A 11 -8.77 -35.22 8.00
N LEU A 12 -9.84 -34.87 8.72
CA LEU A 12 -10.35 -33.50 8.80
C LEU A 12 -9.36 -32.56 9.49
N SER A 13 -8.68 -33.01 10.55
CA SER A 13 -7.64 -32.23 11.24
C SER A 13 -6.48 -31.90 10.31
N ILE A 14 -6.05 -32.87 9.50
CA ILE A 14 -4.96 -32.70 8.53
C ILE A 14 -5.40 -31.68 7.46
N VAL A 15 -6.62 -31.80 6.93
CA VAL A 15 -7.15 -30.84 5.94
C VAL A 15 -7.18 -29.41 6.49
N LEU A 16 -7.55 -29.21 7.76
CA LEU A 16 -7.54 -27.89 8.39
C LEU A 16 -6.13 -27.28 8.51
N ILE A 17 -5.10 -28.09 8.75
CA ILE A 17 -3.70 -27.64 8.84
C ILE A 17 -3.17 -27.24 7.46
N PHE A 18 -3.65 -27.89 6.40
CA PHE A 18 -3.25 -27.66 5.01
C PHE A 18 -4.10 -26.62 4.25
N LEU A 19 -5.08 -25.99 4.90
CA LEU A 19 -5.76 -24.85 4.28
C LEU A 19 -4.73 -23.73 4.09
N PRO A 20 -4.57 -23.19 2.86
CA PRO A 20 -3.75 -22.01 2.67
C PRO A 20 -4.30 -20.93 3.60
N LYS A 21 -3.44 -20.42 4.48
CA LYS A 21 -3.78 -19.22 5.24
C LYS A 21 -4.02 -18.13 4.21
N LEU A 22 -5.26 -17.71 4.07
CA LEU A 22 -5.61 -16.51 3.32
C LEU A 22 -5.02 -15.34 4.08
N GLU A 23 -3.75 -15.07 3.84
CA GLU A 23 -3.15 -13.80 4.22
C GLU A 23 -3.77 -12.77 3.29
N VAL A 24 -4.74 -12.03 3.82
CA VAL A 24 -5.19 -10.80 3.18
C VAL A 24 -4.01 -9.85 3.24
N TRP A 25 -3.32 -9.69 2.11
CA TRP A 25 -2.26 -8.70 1.97
C TRP A 25 -2.94 -7.33 1.93
N ALA A 26 -3.22 -6.78 3.12
CA ALA A 26 -3.70 -5.43 3.24
C ALA A 26 -2.58 -4.48 2.78
N SER A 27 -2.87 -3.66 1.76
CA SER A 27 -1.97 -2.57 1.41
C SER A 27 -1.82 -1.65 2.63
N PRO A 28 -0.59 -1.19 2.95
CA PRO A 28 -0.42 -0.23 4.01
C PRO A 28 -1.19 1.05 3.68
N MET A 29 -1.74 1.71 4.70
CA MET A 29 -2.40 3.00 4.54
C MET A 29 -1.35 4.11 4.45
N VAL A 30 -1.68 5.19 3.74
CA VAL A 30 -0.88 6.41 3.73
C VAL A 30 -1.14 7.15 5.05
N GLU A 31 -0.12 7.27 5.89
CA GLU A 31 -0.21 7.99 7.16
C GLU A 31 0.02 9.50 6.97
N GLU A 32 0.95 9.88 6.09
CA GLU A 32 1.30 11.26 5.84
C GLU A 32 1.84 11.43 4.41
N ILE A 33 1.67 12.62 3.83
CA ILE A 33 2.30 13.03 2.58
C ILE A 33 3.12 14.28 2.87
N GLN A 34 4.45 14.15 2.78
CA GLN A 34 5.39 15.26 2.98
C GLN A 34 6.06 15.66 1.66
N VAL A 35 6.12 16.97 1.39
CA VAL A 35 6.87 17.54 0.28
C VAL A 35 8.16 18.17 0.84
N LYS A 36 9.31 17.85 0.23
CA LYS A 36 10.62 18.37 0.64
C LYS A 36 11.40 18.83 -0.59
N GLY A 37 12.19 19.90 -0.42
CA GLY A 37 13.13 20.39 -1.44
C GLY A 37 12.56 21.39 -2.46
N ASN A 38 11.30 21.78 -2.34
CA ASN A 38 10.73 22.89 -3.09
C ASN A 38 11.28 24.25 -2.60
N GLN A 39 11.46 25.20 -3.54
CA GLN A 39 12.01 26.53 -3.25
C GLN A 39 11.18 27.67 -3.88
N TYR A 40 10.67 27.46 -5.09
CA TYR A 40 9.99 28.50 -5.87
C TYR A 40 8.46 28.35 -5.91
N ILE A 41 7.95 27.21 -5.49
CA ILE A 41 6.53 26.89 -5.46
C ILE A 41 6.19 26.37 -4.07
N ASP A 42 5.07 26.83 -3.53
CA ASP A 42 4.61 26.48 -2.19
C ASP A 42 4.22 24.99 -2.12
N THR A 43 4.39 24.42 -0.94
CA THR A 43 4.10 23.00 -0.70
C THR A 43 2.62 22.70 -0.97
N GLU A 44 1.73 23.60 -0.60
CA GLU A 44 0.29 23.49 -0.77
C GLU A 44 -0.10 23.36 -2.26
N GLU A 45 0.58 24.10 -3.15
CA GLU A 45 0.32 24.04 -4.58
C GLU A 45 0.71 22.68 -5.18
N ILE A 46 1.82 22.10 -4.70
CA ILE A 46 2.24 20.74 -5.08
C ILE A 46 1.24 19.72 -4.53
N LEU A 47 0.80 19.87 -3.27
CA LEU A 47 -0.17 18.96 -2.65
C LEU A 47 -1.53 18.97 -3.37
N GLN A 48 -1.94 20.08 -3.97
CA GLN A 48 -3.22 20.20 -4.69
C GLN A 48 -3.29 19.32 -5.95
N VAL A 49 -2.14 19.02 -6.58
CA VAL A 49 -2.11 18.17 -7.79
C VAL A 49 -1.93 16.68 -7.49
N ILE A 50 -1.60 16.34 -6.23
CA ILE A 50 -1.46 14.95 -5.78
C ILE A 50 -2.85 14.32 -5.59
N LYS A 51 -3.04 13.12 -6.14
CA LYS A 51 -4.26 12.32 -6.02
C LYS A 51 -4.22 11.36 -4.83
N SER A 52 -3.03 10.91 -4.40
CA SER A 52 -2.89 10.12 -3.17
C SER A 52 -3.39 10.90 -1.96
N LYS A 53 -3.95 10.19 -0.97
CA LYS A 53 -4.54 10.79 0.22
C LYS A 53 -4.17 10.00 1.46
N VAL A 54 -4.09 10.73 2.58
CA VAL A 54 -4.00 10.15 3.92
C VAL A 54 -5.22 9.28 4.18
N ASP A 55 -5.03 8.20 4.95
CA ASP A 55 -6.04 7.19 5.29
C ASP A 55 -6.57 6.37 4.09
N GLU A 56 -5.94 6.48 2.92
CA GLU A 56 -6.22 5.59 1.78
C GLU A 56 -5.13 4.51 1.61
N PRO A 57 -5.47 3.34 1.04
CA PRO A 57 -4.48 2.32 0.70
C PRO A 57 -3.41 2.88 -0.24
N LEU A 58 -2.15 2.64 0.11
CA LEU A 58 -1.02 2.96 -0.75
C LEU A 58 -1.14 2.22 -2.09
N SER A 59 -1.04 2.98 -3.19
CA SER A 59 -1.17 2.45 -4.54
C SER A 59 0.01 2.91 -5.39
N GLU A 60 0.79 1.95 -5.87
CA GLU A 60 1.90 2.20 -6.81
C GLU A 60 1.41 2.89 -8.10
N GLN A 61 0.17 2.61 -8.52
CA GLN A 61 -0.42 3.29 -9.67
C GLN A 61 -0.65 4.77 -9.37
N ARG A 62 -1.24 5.09 -8.21
CA ARG A 62 -1.49 6.50 -7.83
C ARG A 62 -0.18 7.25 -7.66
N ILE A 63 0.83 6.65 -7.06
CA ILE A 63 2.16 7.28 -6.94
C ILE A 63 2.71 7.68 -8.31
N ARG A 64 2.59 6.81 -9.34
CA ARG A 64 3.01 7.16 -10.71
C ARG A 64 2.18 8.29 -11.31
N GLU A 65 0.88 8.30 -11.06
CA GLU A 65 0.00 9.39 -11.51
C GLU A 65 0.32 10.72 -10.81
N ASP A 66 0.65 10.69 -9.53
CA ASP A 66 1.03 11.86 -8.74
C ASP A 66 2.37 12.42 -9.23
N ILE A 67 3.35 11.55 -9.49
CA ILE A 67 4.64 11.94 -10.10
C ILE A 67 4.42 12.66 -11.43
N GLN A 68 3.54 12.12 -12.29
CA GLN A 68 3.24 12.74 -13.56
C GLN A 68 2.53 14.10 -13.37
N ALA A 69 1.56 14.20 -12.46
CA ALA A 69 0.85 15.45 -12.18
C ALA A 69 1.80 16.55 -11.66
N ILE A 70 2.75 16.21 -10.80
CA ILE A 70 3.79 17.14 -10.31
C ILE A 70 4.77 17.51 -11.43
N TYR A 71 5.03 16.62 -12.38
CA TYR A 71 5.86 16.95 -13.54
C TYR A 71 5.14 17.92 -14.49
N ASP A 72 3.84 17.72 -14.70
CA ASP A 72 3.02 18.47 -15.66
C ASP A 72 2.82 19.95 -15.28
N ILE A 73 2.99 20.32 -14.00
CA ILE A 73 3.00 21.73 -13.59
C ILE A 73 4.27 22.48 -14.03
N GLY A 74 5.29 21.80 -14.54
CA GLY A 74 6.42 22.40 -15.25
C GLY A 74 7.54 23.01 -14.40
N PHE A 75 7.48 22.87 -13.08
CA PHE A 75 8.47 23.46 -12.15
C PHE A 75 9.69 22.56 -11.89
N PHE A 76 9.60 21.26 -12.15
CA PHE A 76 10.58 20.28 -11.69
C PHE A 76 11.21 19.50 -12.85
N SER A 77 12.54 19.51 -12.92
CA SER A 77 13.32 18.65 -13.83
C SER A 77 13.67 17.29 -13.22
N TYR A 78 13.60 17.19 -11.89
CA TYR A 78 13.86 15.98 -11.13
C TYR A 78 12.90 15.87 -9.95
N LEU A 79 12.38 14.67 -9.72
CA LEU A 79 11.45 14.32 -8.65
C LEU A 79 11.71 12.87 -8.25
N SER A 80 11.58 12.56 -6.96
CA SER A 80 11.53 11.19 -6.46
C SER A 80 10.46 11.03 -5.38
N ALA A 81 9.78 9.88 -5.38
CA ALA A 81 8.85 9.50 -4.33
C ALA A 81 9.52 8.44 -3.44
N LEU A 82 9.58 8.71 -2.13
CA LEU A 82 10.19 7.80 -1.17
C LEU A 82 9.11 7.28 -0.22
N LYS A 83 9.06 5.96 -0.03
CA LYS A 83 8.26 5.33 1.01
C LYS A 83 9.09 5.23 2.28
N GLU A 84 8.81 6.11 3.23
CA GLU A 84 9.33 5.97 4.59
C GLU A 84 8.45 4.98 5.36
N LYS A 85 9.08 4.02 6.06
CA LYS A 85 8.38 3.13 6.99
C LYS A 85 8.74 3.62 8.39
N GLU A 86 7.77 4.12 9.14
CA GLU A 86 7.94 4.27 10.59
C GLU A 86 8.32 2.89 11.17
N LYS A 87 9.30 2.90 12.09
CA LYS A 87 9.90 1.70 12.69
C LYS A 87 9.01 1.09 13.77
#